data_AF-A0A1Q3BMA2-F1
#
_entry.id   AF-A0A1Q3BMA2-F1
#
_cell.length_a   1.000
_cell.length_b   1.000
_cell.length_c   1.000
_cell.angle_alpha   90.00
_cell.angle_beta   90.00
_cell.angle_gamma   90.00
#
_symmetry.space_group_name_H-M   'P 1'
#
loop_
_entity.id
_entity.type
_entity.pdbx_description
1 polymer ?
#
loop_
_entity_poly.entity_id
_entity_poly.type
_entity_poly.pdbx_seq_one_letter_code
_entity_poly.pdbx_strand_id
1 'polypeptide(L)'
;QEFYEFILVDTDSIKITPKSDPNNPELITHTSVFGQKIMNIAEWGQPPHKYKQFSSSFDISVYNYFDYIQAWKHVFLFQNIEDKHSWFFCFDKIFNTKQIIPYWFMDWWTFYGPNQDILPLSVEEALYTFANNTDDGPFCPIMASFFIHCKLSWIMCWDYTIEEAPRTLPTIHRQSWTKWWNKY
;
A
#
# COMPACT_ATOMS: atom_id res chain seq x y z
N GLN A 1 6.85 -12.51 6.22
CA GLN A 1 6.22 -11.95 5.00
C GLN A 1 4.82 -12.53 4.82
N GLU A 2 4.71 -13.85 4.64
CA GLU A 2 3.44 -14.55 4.38
C GLU A 2 2.36 -14.30 5.43
N PHE A 3 2.70 -14.26 6.73
CA PHE A 3 1.74 -13.95 7.80
C PHE A 3 1.01 -12.60 7.58
N TYR A 4 1.76 -11.55 7.23
CA TYR A 4 1.19 -10.22 7.03
C TYR A 4 0.36 -10.16 5.75
N GLU A 5 0.81 -10.82 4.69
CA GLU A 5 0.04 -10.96 3.46
C GLU A 5 -1.30 -11.65 3.74
N PHE A 6 -1.24 -12.73 4.50
CA PHE A 6 -2.39 -13.53 4.87
C PHE A 6 -3.41 -12.73 5.71
N ILE A 7 -2.96 -11.85 6.61
CA ILE A 7 -3.85 -10.91 7.32
C ILE A 7 -4.64 -10.04 6.34
N LEU A 8 -3.98 -9.39 5.39
CA LEU A 8 -4.67 -8.47 4.49
C LEU A 8 -5.61 -9.19 3.50
N VAL A 9 -5.32 -10.44 3.16
CA VAL A 9 -6.18 -11.28 2.33
C VAL A 9 -7.36 -11.83 3.14
N ASP A 10 -7.13 -12.37 4.34
CA ASP A 10 -8.17 -12.92 5.22
C ASP A 10 -9.17 -11.85 5.66
N THR A 11 -8.70 -10.62 5.87
CA THR A 11 -9.59 -9.51 6.16
C THR A 11 -10.27 -8.96 4.92
N ASP A 12 -10.13 -9.50 3.70
CA ASP A 12 -10.58 -8.90 2.42
C ASP A 12 -10.14 -7.45 2.23
N SER A 13 -8.98 -7.07 2.78
CA SER A 13 -8.44 -5.71 2.66
C SER A 13 -7.76 -5.48 1.33
N ILE A 14 -7.10 -6.52 0.81
CA ILE A 14 -6.49 -6.49 -0.52
C ILE A 14 -6.74 -7.80 -1.26
N LYS A 15 -6.74 -7.72 -2.59
CA LYS A 15 -6.54 -8.85 -3.48
C LYS A 15 -5.16 -8.76 -4.10
N ILE A 16 -4.43 -9.86 -4.11
CA ILE A 16 -3.06 -9.95 -4.62
C ILE A 16 -3.00 -10.85 -5.84
N THR A 17 -2.18 -10.50 -6.82
CA THR A 17 -1.92 -11.32 -8.01
C THR A 17 -0.43 -11.25 -8.35
N PRO A 18 0.39 -12.21 -7.85
CA PRO A 18 1.80 -12.27 -8.19
C PRO A 18 2.00 -12.64 -9.65
N LYS A 19 3.09 -12.14 -10.23
CA LYS A 19 3.51 -12.42 -11.60
C LYS A 19 4.96 -12.91 -11.60
N SER A 20 5.15 -14.13 -12.07
CA SER A 20 6.46 -14.75 -12.19
C SER A 20 7.14 -14.41 -13.52
N ASP A 21 8.47 -14.55 -13.55
CA ASP A 21 9.24 -14.47 -14.79
C ASP A 21 8.80 -15.58 -15.75
N PRO A 22 8.55 -15.28 -17.05
CA PRO A 22 8.17 -16.29 -18.04
C PRO A 22 9.19 -17.42 -18.23
N ASN A 23 10.47 -17.14 -17.97
CA ASN A 23 11.58 -18.08 -18.08
C ASN A 23 11.94 -18.73 -16.72
N ASN A 24 11.50 -18.15 -15.60
CA ASN A 24 11.68 -18.69 -14.25
C ASN A 24 10.41 -18.52 -13.40
N PRO A 25 9.49 -19.51 -13.39
CA PRO A 25 8.22 -19.43 -12.67
C PRO A 25 8.34 -19.27 -11.15
N GLU A 26 9.48 -19.64 -10.55
CA GLU A 26 9.74 -19.46 -9.12
C GLU A 26 10.13 -18.01 -8.77
N LEU A 27 10.56 -17.22 -9.76
CA LEU A 27 10.96 -15.84 -9.58
C LEU A 27 9.76 -14.90 -9.74
N ILE A 28 9.17 -14.49 -8.62
CA ILE A 28 8.13 -13.46 -8.62
C ILE A 28 8.77 -12.09 -8.90
N THR A 29 8.49 -11.51 -10.07
CA THR A 29 9.09 -10.24 -10.49
C THR A 29 8.30 -9.04 -10.01
N HIS A 30 6.97 -9.16 -10.03
CA HIS A 30 6.07 -8.10 -9.59
C HIS A 30 4.74 -8.66 -9.11
N THR A 31 4.02 -7.84 -8.35
CA THR A 31 2.74 -8.24 -7.77
C THR A 31 1.73 -7.12 -7.94
N SER A 32 0.55 -7.45 -8.49
CA SER A 32 -0.58 -6.54 -8.52
C SER A 32 -1.37 -6.63 -7.22
N VAL A 33 -1.71 -5.48 -6.64
CA VAL A 33 -2.45 -5.33 -5.40
C VAL A 33 -3.64 -4.42 -5.63
N PHE A 34 -4.82 -4.94 -5.31
CA PHE A 34 -6.09 -4.24 -5.41
C PHE A 34 -6.60 -3.97 -3.99
N GLY A 35 -6.51 -2.73 -3.53
CA GLY A 35 -6.99 -2.31 -2.21
C GLY A 35 -8.52 -2.28 -2.17
N GLN A 36 -9.13 -3.12 -1.35
CA GLN A 36 -10.57 -3.31 -1.28
C GLN A 36 -11.21 -2.61 -0.09
N LYS A 37 -10.52 -2.56 1.06
CA LYS A 37 -10.93 -1.76 2.23
C LYS A 37 -9.77 -1.53 3.19
N ILE A 38 -9.85 -0.46 3.98
CA ILE A 38 -8.84 -0.12 5.00
C ILE A 38 -9.51 0.00 6.36
N MET A 39 -9.53 -1.06 7.15
CA MET A 39 -10.31 -1.08 8.38
C MET A 39 -9.81 -0.09 9.46
N ASN A 40 -10.70 0.76 9.94
CA ASN A 40 -10.51 1.53 11.17
C ASN A 40 -10.88 0.69 12.42
N ILE A 41 -10.63 1.23 13.62
CA ILE A 41 -10.94 0.54 14.89
C ILE A 41 -12.44 0.23 15.04
N ALA A 42 -13.33 1.10 14.56
CA ALA A 42 -14.78 0.86 14.63
C ALA A 42 -15.20 -0.29 13.70
N GLU A 43 -14.65 -0.35 12.48
CA GLU A 43 -14.88 -1.42 11.51
C GLU A 43 -14.24 -2.75 11.95
N TRP A 44 -13.20 -2.71 12.78
CA TRP A 44 -12.57 -3.90 13.34
C TRP A 44 -13.53 -4.74 14.19
N GLY A 45 -14.53 -4.12 14.81
CA GLY A 45 -15.66 -4.80 15.47
C GLY A 45 -15.33 -5.49 16.80
N GLN A 46 -14.10 -5.38 17.30
CA GLN A 46 -13.70 -5.91 18.62
C GLN A 46 -12.58 -5.05 19.25
N PRO A 47 -12.24 -5.24 20.54
CA PRO A 47 -11.11 -4.53 21.13
C PRO A 47 -9.80 -4.77 20.36
N PRO A 48 -8.99 -3.74 20.06
CA PRO A 48 -7.79 -3.86 19.21
C PRO A 48 -6.76 -4.90 19.66
N HIS A 49 -6.66 -5.15 20.96
CA HIS A 49 -5.72 -6.11 21.56
C HIS A 49 -6.24 -7.55 21.57
N LYS A 50 -7.51 -7.78 21.25
CA LYS A 50 -8.06 -9.14 21.18
C LYS A 50 -7.70 -9.78 19.85
N TYR A 51 -7.29 -11.03 19.94
CA TYR A 51 -6.95 -11.86 18.80
C TYR A 51 -8.21 -12.38 18.08
N LYS A 52 -8.16 -12.41 16.75
CA LYS A 52 -9.04 -13.19 15.86
C LYS A 52 -8.31 -14.42 15.39
N GLN A 53 -9.06 -15.44 15.00
CA GLN A 53 -8.53 -16.55 14.23
C GLN A 53 -8.64 -16.25 12.74
N PHE A 54 -7.69 -16.77 11.97
CA PHE A 54 -7.81 -16.78 10.51
C PHE A 54 -8.99 -17.65 10.06
N SER A 55 -9.60 -17.26 8.94
CA SER A 55 -10.69 -18.03 8.33
C SER A 55 -10.20 -19.31 7.68
N SER A 56 -8.92 -19.37 7.29
CA SER A 56 -8.27 -20.59 6.77
C SER A 56 -7.05 -20.99 7.62
N SER A 57 -6.59 -22.24 7.48
CA SER A 57 -5.45 -22.76 8.23
C SER A 57 -4.16 -22.02 7.90
N PHE A 58 -3.49 -21.50 8.93
CA PHE A 58 -2.16 -20.89 8.87
C PHE A 58 -1.38 -21.27 10.14
N ASP A 59 -0.06 -21.43 10.05
CA ASP A 59 0.79 -21.90 11.17
C ASP A 59 0.63 -21.03 12.42
N ILE A 60 0.60 -19.70 12.23
CA ILE A 60 0.21 -18.75 13.27
C ILE A 60 -1.29 -18.54 13.14
N SER A 61 -2.09 -19.16 14.00
CA SER A 61 -3.54 -19.18 13.78
C SER A 61 -4.28 -17.91 14.20
N VAL A 62 -3.59 -16.88 14.71
CA VAL A 62 -4.22 -15.70 15.29
C VAL A 62 -3.53 -14.37 14.96
N TYR A 63 -4.30 -13.29 14.94
CA TYR A 63 -3.83 -11.92 14.72
C TYR A 63 -4.78 -10.90 15.38
N ASN A 64 -4.32 -9.70 15.67
CA ASN A 64 -5.12 -8.60 16.23
C ASN A 64 -5.10 -7.35 15.34
N TYR A 65 -5.69 -6.24 15.81
CA TYR A 65 -5.75 -5.00 15.00
C TYR A 65 -4.37 -4.37 14.77
N PHE A 66 -3.47 -4.48 15.74
CA PHE A 66 -2.11 -3.97 15.59
C PHE A 66 -1.34 -4.79 14.56
N ASP A 67 -1.52 -6.11 14.55
CA ASP A 67 -0.95 -6.98 13.50
C ASP A 67 -1.49 -6.59 12.12
N TYR A 68 -2.77 -6.23 12.01
CA TYR A 68 -3.37 -5.69 10.79
C TYR A 68 -2.72 -4.37 10.32
N ILE A 69 -2.47 -3.43 11.23
CA ILE A 69 -1.72 -2.20 10.89
C ILE A 69 -0.29 -2.54 10.44
N GLN A 70 0.39 -3.45 11.14
CA GLN A 70 1.73 -3.90 10.76
C GLN A 70 1.71 -4.62 9.43
N ALA A 71 0.63 -5.32 9.09
CA ALA A 71 0.51 -6.02 7.83
C ALA A 71 0.61 -5.07 6.63
N TRP A 72 -0.10 -3.93 6.69
CA TRP A 72 0.04 -2.88 5.67
C TRP A 72 1.47 -2.35 5.54
N LYS A 73 2.25 -2.28 6.63
CA LYS A 73 3.64 -1.80 6.60
C LYS A 73 4.61 -2.84 6.05
N HIS A 74 4.38 -4.11 6.34
CA HIS A 74 5.35 -5.17 6.09
C HIS A 74 5.09 -5.93 4.79
N VAL A 75 3.83 -6.01 4.31
CA VAL A 75 3.54 -6.71 3.05
C VAL A 75 4.36 -6.15 1.89
N PHE A 76 4.48 -4.83 1.78
CA PHE A 76 5.20 -4.23 0.65
C PHE A 76 6.73 -4.32 0.75
N LEU A 77 7.25 -4.99 1.79
CA LEU A 77 8.69 -5.23 1.99
C LEU A 77 9.21 -6.51 1.35
N PHE A 78 8.36 -7.30 0.69
CA PHE A 78 8.86 -8.45 -0.07
C PHE A 78 9.85 -7.98 -1.14
N GLN A 79 10.97 -8.68 -1.21
CA GLN A 79 11.86 -8.72 -2.36
C GLN A 79 12.07 -10.17 -2.77
N ASN A 80 12.26 -10.40 -4.06
CA ASN A 80 12.60 -11.74 -4.56
C ASN A 80 14.07 -12.08 -4.28
N ILE A 81 14.51 -13.25 -4.73
CA ILE A 81 15.89 -13.75 -4.54
C ILE A 81 16.98 -12.88 -5.20
N GLU A 82 16.61 -11.91 -6.05
CA GLU A 82 17.50 -10.96 -6.70
C GLU A 82 17.44 -9.56 -6.05
N ASP A 83 16.86 -9.46 -4.84
CA ASP A 83 16.64 -8.21 -4.10
C ASP A 83 15.85 -7.17 -4.92
N LYS A 84 14.91 -7.65 -5.74
CA LYS A 84 14.07 -6.81 -6.59
C LYS A 84 12.61 -7.18 -6.45
N HIS A 85 11.76 -6.18 -6.36
CA HIS A 85 10.33 -6.39 -6.54
C HIS A 85 9.63 -5.07 -6.87
N SER A 86 8.54 -5.16 -7.62
CA SER A 86 7.66 -4.02 -7.90
C SER A 86 6.22 -4.36 -7.56
N TRP A 87 5.56 -3.44 -6.88
CA TRP A 87 4.16 -3.55 -6.50
C TRP A 87 3.33 -2.64 -7.40
N PHE A 88 2.36 -3.21 -8.10
CA PHE A 88 1.38 -2.45 -8.88
C PHE A 88 0.15 -2.27 -8.00
N PHE A 89 -0.06 -1.08 -7.47
CA PHE A 89 -1.16 -0.81 -6.54
C PHE A 89 -2.27 -0.01 -7.22
N CYS A 90 -3.51 -0.38 -6.93
CA CYS A 90 -4.69 0.42 -7.22
C CYS A 90 -5.80 0.14 -6.22
N PHE A 91 -6.74 1.07 -6.07
CA PHE A 91 -7.97 0.81 -5.30
C PHE A 91 -8.95 0.03 -6.18
N ASP A 92 -9.50 -1.06 -5.65
CA ASP A 92 -10.50 -1.87 -6.33
C ASP A 92 -11.79 -1.06 -6.58
N LYS A 93 -12.56 -1.46 -7.60
CA LYS A 93 -13.88 -0.89 -7.88
C LYS A 93 -14.85 -1.03 -6.71
N ILE A 94 -14.68 -2.05 -5.87
CA ILE A 94 -15.52 -2.25 -4.67
C ILE A 94 -15.11 -1.36 -3.49
N PHE A 95 -13.95 -0.69 -3.56
CA PHE A 95 -13.48 0.15 -2.47
C PHE A 95 -14.40 1.36 -2.29
N ASN A 96 -14.93 1.51 -1.07
CA ASN A 96 -15.82 2.61 -0.70
C ASN A 96 -15.05 3.94 -0.64
N THR A 97 -15.28 4.83 -1.61
CA THR A 97 -14.60 6.13 -1.70
C THR A 97 -14.99 7.10 -0.57
N LYS A 98 -16.06 6.81 0.18
CA LYS A 98 -16.50 7.60 1.34
C LYS A 98 -16.02 7.02 2.67
N GLN A 99 -15.23 5.94 2.64
CA GLN A 99 -14.71 5.32 3.85
C GLN A 99 -13.81 6.32 4.60
N ILE A 100 -13.93 6.37 5.92
CA ILE A 100 -12.99 7.13 6.76
C ILE A 100 -11.65 6.40 6.72
N ILE A 101 -10.62 7.06 6.20
CA ILE A 101 -9.29 6.50 6.12
C ILE A 101 -8.55 6.73 7.44
N PRO A 102 -7.99 5.68 8.08
CA PRO A 102 -7.22 5.85 9.31
C PRO A 102 -5.93 6.66 9.11
N TYR A 103 -5.53 7.43 10.12
CA TYR A 103 -4.27 8.19 10.09
C TYR A 103 -3.03 7.32 9.86
N TRP A 104 -2.96 6.13 10.46
CA TRP A 104 -1.82 5.22 10.25
C TRP A 104 -1.68 4.78 8.79
N PHE A 105 -2.78 4.83 8.01
CA PHE A 105 -2.74 4.56 6.58
C PHE A 105 -2.24 5.79 5.80
N MET A 106 -2.52 7.00 6.28
CA MET A 106 -1.89 8.21 5.73
C MET A 106 -0.38 8.21 5.99
N ASP A 107 0.07 7.73 7.14
CA ASP A 107 1.50 7.49 7.38
C ASP A 107 2.08 6.43 6.42
N TRP A 108 1.29 5.42 6.02
CA TRP A 108 1.71 4.48 4.98
C TRP A 108 1.78 5.15 3.60
N TRP A 109 0.81 6.03 3.30
CA TRP A 109 0.74 6.79 2.05
C TRP A 109 1.95 7.70 1.85
N THR A 110 2.52 8.29 2.90
CA THR A 110 3.71 9.13 2.75
C THR A 110 4.93 8.36 2.23
N PHE A 111 5.01 7.06 2.49
CA PHE A 111 6.11 6.21 2.01
C PHE A 111 5.81 5.55 0.66
N TYR A 112 4.59 5.06 0.46
CA TYR A 112 4.24 4.21 -0.68
C TYR A 112 3.26 4.87 -1.65
N GLY A 113 2.64 5.97 -1.24
CA GLY A 113 1.72 6.73 -2.06
C GLY A 113 2.43 7.56 -3.13
N PRO A 114 1.75 7.84 -4.25
CA PRO A 114 2.23 8.73 -5.29
C PRO A 114 2.33 10.18 -4.79
N ASN A 115 3.33 10.89 -5.30
CA ASN A 115 3.46 12.33 -5.18
C ASN A 115 3.06 13.02 -6.49
N GLN A 116 3.03 14.35 -6.51
CA GLN A 116 2.60 15.10 -7.69
C GLN A 116 3.60 14.96 -8.86
N ASP A 117 4.88 14.77 -8.57
CA ASP A 117 5.96 14.74 -9.57
C ASP A 117 5.86 13.57 -10.56
N ILE A 118 5.17 12.49 -10.19
CA ILE A 118 4.98 11.34 -11.09
C ILE A 118 3.81 11.55 -12.06
N LEU A 119 2.93 12.53 -11.82
CA LEU A 119 1.71 12.69 -12.61
C LEU A 119 2.00 13.24 -14.02
N PRO A 120 1.37 12.68 -15.06
CA PRO A 120 1.29 13.35 -16.35
C PRO A 120 0.49 14.66 -16.24
N LEU A 121 0.82 15.65 -17.08
CA LEU A 121 0.17 16.96 -17.07
C LEU A 121 -1.37 16.89 -17.11
N SER A 122 -1.94 16.02 -17.93
CA SER A 122 -3.40 15.87 -18.02
C SER A 122 -4.06 15.34 -16.74
N VAL A 123 -3.33 14.54 -15.96
CA VAL A 123 -3.81 14.01 -14.67
C VAL A 123 -3.63 15.05 -13.58
N GLU A 124 -2.58 15.86 -13.66
CA GLU A 124 -2.36 17.00 -12.77
C GLU A 124 -3.46 18.05 -12.92
N GLU A 125 -3.85 18.39 -14.16
CA GLU A 125 -4.99 19.27 -14.45
C GLU A 125 -6.31 18.72 -13.86
N ALA A 126 -6.51 17.40 -13.95
CA ALA A 126 -7.65 16.73 -13.34
C ALA A 126 -7.59 16.79 -11.79
N LEU A 127 -6.41 16.67 -11.19
CA LEU A 127 -6.21 16.83 -9.75
C LEU A 127 -6.59 18.25 -9.29
N TYR A 128 -6.15 19.29 -10.00
CA TYR A 128 -6.54 20.67 -9.67
C TYR A 128 -8.04 20.88 -9.79
N THR A 129 -8.66 20.33 -10.83
CA THR A 129 -10.11 20.37 -11.01
C THR A 129 -10.82 19.65 -9.86
N PHE A 130 -10.35 18.47 -9.47
CA PHE A 130 -10.88 17.71 -8.35
C PHE A 130 -10.75 18.49 -7.03
N ALA A 131 -9.59 19.07 -6.75
CA ALA A 131 -9.32 19.88 -5.56
C ALA A 131 -10.25 21.08 -5.45
N ASN A 132 -10.51 21.79 -6.55
CA ASN A 132 -11.38 22.96 -6.56
C ASN A 132 -12.87 22.63 -6.36
N ASN A 133 -13.27 21.37 -6.57
CA ASN A 133 -14.66 20.91 -6.48
C ASN A 133 -14.91 19.96 -5.30
N THR A 134 -13.91 19.75 -4.45
CA THR A 134 -14.01 18.86 -3.29
C THR A 134 -13.73 19.67 -2.03
N ASP A 135 -14.60 19.53 -1.04
CA ASP A 135 -14.35 20.14 0.27
C ASP A 135 -13.08 19.53 0.89
N ASP A 136 -12.25 20.38 1.48
CA ASP A 136 -11.02 19.95 2.15
C ASP A 136 -11.38 19.09 3.36
N GLY A 137 -11.33 17.77 3.19
CA GLY A 137 -11.55 16.81 4.25
C GLY A 137 -10.33 16.82 5.17
N PRO A 138 -10.44 17.23 6.45
CA PRO A 138 -9.30 17.59 7.30
C PRO A 138 -8.28 16.46 7.58
N PHE A 139 -8.55 15.24 7.11
CA PHE A 139 -7.86 14.03 7.52
C PHE A 139 -7.37 13.13 6.37
N CYS A 140 -7.61 13.51 5.10
CA CYS A 140 -7.14 12.77 3.94
C CYS A 140 -6.55 13.75 2.91
N PRO A 141 -5.24 13.71 2.64
CA PRO A 141 -4.61 14.57 1.64
C PRO A 141 -5.35 14.50 0.31
N ILE A 142 -5.52 15.64 -0.37
CA ILE A 142 -6.28 15.72 -1.62
C ILE A 142 -5.79 14.73 -2.67
N MET A 143 -4.48 14.47 -2.70
CA MET A 143 -3.84 13.50 -3.58
C MET A 143 -4.33 12.06 -3.31
N ALA A 144 -4.40 11.65 -2.04
CA ALA A 144 -4.91 10.34 -1.66
C ALA A 144 -6.40 10.21 -2.02
N SER A 145 -7.19 11.24 -1.70
CA SER A 145 -8.61 11.33 -2.06
C SER A 145 -8.83 11.20 -3.58
N PHE A 146 -8.02 11.89 -4.37
CA PHE A 146 -8.08 11.84 -5.84
C PHE A 146 -7.76 10.45 -6.38
N PHE A 147 -6.67 9.81 -5.91
CA PHE A 147 -6.31 8.45 -6.33
C PHE A 147 -7.37 7.41 -5.92
N ILE A 148 -7.95 7.54 -4.74
CA ILE A 148 -9.06 6.69 -4.27
C ILE A 148 -10.31 6.90 -5.13
N HIS A 149 -10.65 8.16 -5.42
CA HIS A 149 -11.86 8.53 -6.16
C HIS A 149 -11.77 8.08 -7.62
N CYS A 150 -10.67 8.40 -8.29
CA CYS A 150 -10.43 8.10 -9.70
C CYS A 150 -9.90 6.68 -9.94
N LYS A 151 -9.66 5.90 -8.87
CA LYS A 151 -9.15 4.52 -8.95
C LYS A 151 -7.83 4.43 -9.73
N LEU A 152 -6.99 5.44 -9.54
CA LEU A 152 -5.71 5.53 -10.24
C LEU A 152 -4.74 4.49 -9.73
N SER A 153 -3.84 4.06 -10.63
CA SER A 153 -2.85 3.03 -10.34
C SER A 153 -1.46 3.62 -10.35
N TRP A 154 -0.57 3.04 -9.54
CA TRP A 154 0.83 3.41 -9.52
C TRP A 154 1.70 2.19 -9.20
N ILE A 155 2.98 2.31 -9.51
CA ILE A 155 3.99 1.32 -9.14
C ILE A 155 4.71 1.82 -7.90
N MET A 156 5.00 0.91 -6.97
CA MET A 156 5.81 1.15 -5.79
C MET A 156 6.97 0.16 -5.79
N CYS A 157 8.18 0.64 -5.55
CA CYS A 157 9.33 -0.19 -5.25
C CYS A 157 10.17 0.47 -4.16
N TRP A 158 11.10 -0.27 -3.59
CA TRP A 158 12.02 0.26 -2.60
C TRP A 158 13.37 -0.42 -2.74
N ASP A 159 14.41 0.30 -2.34
CA ASP A 159 15.79 -0.20 -2.29
C ASP A 159 16.50 0.34 -1.03
N TYR A 160 17.67 -0.18 -0.74
CA TYR A 160 18.55 0.32 0.31
C TYR A 160 19.51 1.37 -0.24
N THR A 161 19.64 2.47 0.49
CA THR A 161 20.60 3.53 0.22
C THR A 161 21.48 3.76 1.43
N ILE A 162 22.75 4.07 1.16
CA ILE A 162 23.73 4.38 2.20
C ILE A 162 23.90 5.90 2.20
N GLU A 163 23.59 6.52 3.34
CA GLU A 163 23.89 7.92 3.55
C GLU A 163 25.24 8.05 4.27
N GLU A 164 26.17 8.77 3.64
CA GLU A 164 27.46 9.10 4.22
C GLU A 164 27.52 10.60 4.47
N ALA A 165 27.62 11.00 5.75
CA ALA A 165 27.83 12.39 6.13
C ALA A 165 29.17 12.54 6.89
N PRO A 166 29.92 13.65 6.69
CA PRO A 166 31.20 13.87 7.36
C PRO A 166 31.06 13.76 8.89
N ARG A 167 31.92 12.95 9.51
CA ARG A 167 31.97 12.71 10.97
C ARG A 167 30.77 11.94 11.55
N THR A 168 30.01 11.24 10.73
CA THR A 168 28.97 10.29 11.18
C THR A 168 29.23 8.89 10.62
N LEU A 169 28.71 7.87 11.29
CA LEU A 169 28.75 6.51 10.76
C LEU A 169 27.79 6.39 9.57
N PRO A 170 28.17 5.68 8.50
CA PRO A 170 27.26 5.43 7.38
C PRO A 170 25.95 4.83 7.87
N THR A 171 24.83 5.39 7.43
CA THR A 171 23.50 4.93 7.82
C THR A 171 22.81 4.31 6.63
N ILE A 172 22.41 3.04 6.77
CA ILE A 172 21.57 2.36 5.79
C ILE A 172 20.13 2.80 6.05
N HIS A 173 19.49 3.39 5.05
CA HIS A 173 18.08 3.70 5.08
C HIS A 173 17.38 3.04 3.89
N ARG A 174 16.07 2.85 4.05
CA ARG A 174 15.22 2.36 2.96
C ARG A 174 14.69 3.56 2.19
N GLN A 175 14.90 3.58 0.89
CA GLN A 175 14.32 4.58 0.01
C GLN A 175 13.23 3.95 -0.85
N SER A 176 12.02 4.50 -0.77
CA SER A 176 10.90 4.12 -1.62
C SER A 176 10.80 5.01 -2.85
N TRP A 177 10.28 4.45 -3.92
CA TRP A 177 10.05 5.14 -5.19
C TRP A 177 8.66 4.80 -5.68
N THR A 178 7.99 5.79 -6.25
CA THR A 178 6.72 5.60 -6.95
C THR A 178 6.86 5.99 -8.41
N LYS A 179 6.11 5.31 -9.28
CA LYS A 179 6.03 5.63 -10.71
C LYS A 179 4.59 5.59 -11.16
N TRP A 180 4.25 6.50 -12.05
CA TRP A 180 2.93 6.54 -12.66
C TRP A 180 2.68 5.30 -13.52
N TRP A 181 1.45 4.80 -13.48
CA TRP A 181 1.04 3.64 -14.26
C TRP A 181 -0.33 3.85 -14.90
N ASN A 182 -0.33 3.94 -16.23
CA ASN A 182 -1.54 4.18 -17.04
C ASN A 182 -1.83 3.07 -18.04
N LYS A 183 -1.79 1.80 -17.62
CA LYS A 183 -2.34 0.72 -18.44
C LYS A 183 -3.75 0.37 -17.96
N TYR A 184 -4.72 1.18 -18.39
CA TYR A 184 -6.13 0.82 -18.51
C TYR A 184 -6.69 1.40 -19.80
#